data_AF-A0A959DUM6-F1
#
_entry.id   AF-A0A959DUM6-F1
#
_cell.length_a   1.000
_cell.length_b   1.000
_cell.length_c   1.000
_cell.angle_alpha   90.00
_cell.angle_beta   90.00
_cell.angle_gamma   90.00
#
_symmetry.space_group_name_H-M   'P 1'
#
loop_
_entity.id
_entity.type
_entity.pdbx_description
1 polymer ?
#
loop_
_entity_poly.entity_id
_entity_poly.type
_entity_poly.pdbx_seq_one_letter_code
_entity_poly.pdbx_strand_id
1 'polypeptide(L)'
;HYQNLGLTFPSEPINGAIWGIWSLVFAVVIFILSRKFNLWETTIIAWIAGFVMMWLVTGNMAVLPYGILPYAIPLSLLEAFLAAWIISKLKT
;
A
#
# COMPACT_ATOMS: atom_id res chain seq x y z
N HIS A 1 -7.54 -18.91 -12.31
CA HIS A 1 -8.11 -17.72 -12.98
C HIS A 1 -7.09 -17.07 -13.92
N TYR A 2 -5.93 -16.58 -13.44
CA TYR A 2 -4.86 -16.02 -14.29
C TYR A 2 -4.31 -17.00 -15.34
N GLN A 3 -4.12 -18.29 -14.99
CA GLN A 3 -3.72 -19.32 -15.95
C GLN A 3 -4.73 -19.55 -17.08
N ASN A 4 -6.03 -19.31 -16.83
CA ASN A 4 -7.08 -19.44 -17.86
C ASN A 4 -7.10 -18.23 -18.82
N LEU A 5 -6.40 -17.14 -18.49
CA LEU A 5 -6.17 -15.98 -19.34
C LEU A 5 -4.83 -16.07 -20.09
N GLY A 6 -4.13 -17.21 -20.02
CA GLY A 6 -2.79 -17.38 -20.58
C GLY A 6 -1.69 -16.62 -19.84
N LEU A 7 -1.99 -16.09 -18.65
CA LEU A 7 -1.05 -15.33 -17.84
C LEU A 7 -0.33 -16.27 -16.87
N THR A 8 0.97 -16.48 -17.10
CA THR A 8 1.85 -17.13 -16.13
C THR A 8 1.98 -16.22 -14.91
N PHE A 9 1.62 -16.71 -13.73
CA PHE A 9 1.85 -15.97 -12.49
C PHE A 9 3.35 -15.66 -12.39
N PRO A 10 3.77 -14.39 -12.21
CA PRO A 10 5.18 -14.06 -12.15
C PRO A 10 5.86 -14.88 -11.04
N SER A 11 7.07 -15.38 -11.32
CA SER A 11 7.88 -16.08 -10.33
C SER A 11 8.02 -15.24 -9.05
N GLU A 12 8.01 -15.89 -7.88
CA GLU A 12 8.06 -15.25 -6.56
C GLU A 12 9.07 -14.08 -6.43
N PRO A 13 10.29 -14.13 -7.03
CA PRO A 13 11.24 -13.01 -6.95
C PRO A 13 10.75 -11.71 -7.62
N ILE A 14 10.01 -11.81 -8.73
CA ILE A 14 9.52 -10.63 -9.47
C ILE A 14 8.45 -9.91 -8.65
N ASN A 15 7.56 -10.67 -8.00
CA ASN A 15 6.55 -10.08 -7.12
C ASN A 15 7.23 -9.30 -5.98
N GLY A 16 8.24 -9.89 -5.34
CA GLY A 16 9.02 -9.20 -4.30
C GLY A 16 9.68 -7.91 -4.78
N ALA A 17 10.25 -7.91 -5.99
CA ALA A 17 10.83 -6.69 -6.58
C ALA A 17 9.77 -5.60 -6.81
N ILE A 18 8.59 -5.97 -7.30
CA ILE A 18 7.46 -5.04 -7.50
C ILE A 18 7.00 -4.45 -6.16
N TRP A 19 6.92 -5.27 -5.10
CA TRP A 19 6.63 -4.80 -3.74
C TRP A 19 7.68 -3.81 -3.22
N GLY A 20 8.96 -4.03 -3.55
CA GLY A 20 10.05 -3.10 -3.24
C GLY A 20 9.89 -1.75 -3.93
N ILE A 21 9.61 -1.76 -5.24
CA ILE A 21 9.36 -0.54 -6.02
C ILE A 21 8.14 0.20 -5.48
N TRP A 22 7.04 -0.51 -5.22
CA TRP A 22 5.83 0.06 -4.63
C TRP A 22 6.13 0.73 -3.28
N SER A 23 6.88 0.06 -2.40
CA SER A 23 7.27 0.59 -1.09
C SER A 23 8.08 1.89 -1.21
N LEU A 24 9.02 1.95 -2.17
CA LEU A 24 9.83 3.15 -2.40
C LEU A 24 8.97 4.33 -2.90
N VAL A 25 8.10 4.08 -3.89
CA VAL A 25 7.17 5.10 -4.40
C VAL A 25 6.24 5.59 -3.29
N PHE A 26 5.70 4.66 -2.49
CA PHE A 26 4.82 4.98 -1.38
C PHE A 26 5.54 5.85 -0.32
N ALA A 27 6.79 5.53 0.03
CA ALA A 27 7.59 6.34 0.93
C ALA A 27 7.82 7.78 0.41
N VAL A 28 8.08 7.94 -0.91
CA VAL A 28 8.21 9.27 -1.54
C VAL A 28 6.90 10.06 -1.46
N VAL A 29 5.76 9.41 -1.70
CA VAL A 29 4.44 10.05 -1.58
C VAL A 29 4.20 10.51 -0.14
N ILE A 30 4.47 9.65 0.85
CA ILE A 30 4.35 9.99 2.28
C ILE A 30 5.26 11.18 2.62
N PHE A 31 6.50 11.19 2.12
CA PHE A 31 7.42 12.30 2.32
C PHE A 31 6.85 13.62 1.80
N ILE A 32 6.33 13.65 0.58
CA ILE A 32 5.71 14.84 -0.01
C ILE A 32 4.49 15.30 0.80
N LEU A 33 3.62 14.37 1.19
CA LEU A 33 2.44 14.68 2.01
C LEU A 33 2.82 15.25 3.38
N SER A 34 3.84 14.67 4.03
CA SER A 34 4.30 15.07 5.37
C SER A 34 4.84 16.50 5.47
N ARG A 35 5.18 17.12 4.32
CA ARG A 35 5.60 18.53 4.23
C ARG A 35 4.44 19.50 4.31
N LYS A 36 3.20 19.04 4.04
CA LYS A 36 2.00 19.87 4.00
C LYS A 36 1.01 19.53 5.13
N PHE A 37 0.96 18.27 5.52
CA PHE A 37 -0.04 17.73 6.44
C PHE A 37 0.58 17.29 7.77
N ASN A 38 -0.25 17.21 8.81
CA ASN A 38 0.15 16.62 10.09
C ASN A 38 0.26 15.09 9.99
N LEU A 39 0.72 14.45 11.07
CA LEU A 39 0.98 13.00 11.10
C LEU A 39 -0.28 12.18 10.78
N TRP A 40 -1.42 12.53 11.38
CA TRP A 40 -2.67 11.79 11.21
C TRP A 40 -3.26 11.98 9.82
N GLU A 41 -3.28 13.22 9.33
CA GLU A 41 -3.69 13.53 7.95
C GLU A 41 -2.84 12.77 6.93
N THR A 42 -1.51 12.80 7.09
CA THR A 42 -0.57 12.07 6.21
C THR A 42 -0.85 10.57 6.26
N THR A 43 -1.04 10.00 7.46
CA THR A 43 -1.32 8.57 7.66
C THR A 43 -2.60 8.15 6.94
N ILE A 44 -3.71 8.88 7.16
CA ILE A 44 -5.01 8.53 6.60
C ILE A 44 -4.99 8.68 5.07
N ILE A 45 -4.46 9.79 4.55
CA ILE A 45 -4.37 10.04 3.10
C ILE A 45 -3.50 8.97 2.44
N ALA A 46 -2.34 8.66 3.01
CA ALA A 46 -1.44 7.63 2.49
C ALA A 46 -2.08 6.25 2.54
N TRP A 47 -2.74 5.88 3.65
CA TRP A 47 -3.42 4.59 3.77
C TRP A 47 -4.53 4.42 2.73
N ILE A 48 -5.34 5.46 2.53
CA ILE A 48 -6.39 5.45 1.50
C ILE A 48 -5.78 5.29 0.11
N ALA A 49 -4.77 6.10 -0.22
CA ALA A 49 -4.14 6.10 -1.54
C ALA A 49 -3.36 4.81 -1.85
N GLY A 50 -2.64 4.26 -0.86
CA GLY A 50 -1.78 3.08 -1.02
C GLY A 50 -2.53 1.75 -0.95
N PHE A 51 -3.59 1.66 -0.14
CA PHE A 51 -4.26 0.39 0.14
C PHE A 51 -5.74 0.40 -0.24
N VAL A 52 -6.53 1.34 0.29
CA VAL A 52 -7.99 1.32 0.11
C VAL A 52 -8.38 1.45 -1.37
N MET A 53 -7.74 2.35 -2.11
CA MET A 53 -7.97 2.50 -3.55
C MET A 53 -7.63 1.22 -4.34
N MET A 54 -6.58 0.50 -3.94
CA MET A 54 -6.23 -0.79 -4.53
C MET A 54 -7.31 -1.84 -4.24
N TRP A 55 -7.80 -1.91 -3.00
CA TRP A 55 -8.87 -2.84 -2.61
C TRP A 55 -10.19 -2.56 -3.33
N LEU A 56 -10.53 -1.29 -3.60
CA LEU A 56 -11.70 -0.95 -4.40
C LEU A 56 -11.61 -1.55 -5.82
N VAL A 57 -10.49 -1.36 -6.51
CA VAL A 57 -10.31 -1.87 -7.88
C VAL A 57 -10.21 -3.40 -7.91
N THR A 58 -9.45 -4.00 -6.99
CA THR A 58 -9.29 -5.46 -6.92
C THR A 58 -10.56 -6.17 -6.43
N GLY A 59 -11.34 -5.54 -5.56
CA GLY A 59 -12.66 -5.99 -5.16
C GLY A 59 -13.64 -5.96 -6.33
N ASN A 60 -13.66 -4.87 -7.12
CA ASN A 60 -14.48 -4.77 -8.32
C ASN A 60 -14.14 -5.86 -9.36
N MET A 61 -12.87 -6.24 -9.49
CA MET A 61 -12.43 -7.33 -10.37
C MET A 61 -12.64 -8.74 -9.77
N ALA A 62 -13.23 -8.85 -8.56
CA ALA A 62 -13.40 -10.10 -7.82
C ALA A 62 -12.09 -10.89 -7.59
N VAL A 63 -10.94 -10.19 -7.56
CA VAL A 63 -9.62 -10.80 -7.29
C VAL A 63 -9.16 -10.58 -5.84
N LEU A 64 -9.87 -9.75 -5.07
CA LEU A 64 -9.59 -9.49 -3.66
C LEU A 64 -10.17 -10.61 -2.77
N PRO A 65 -9.34 -11.36 -2.03
CA PRO A 65 -9.84 -12.36 -1.10
C PRO A 65 -10.35 -11.69 0.18
N TYR A 66 -11.65 -11.39 0.28
CA TYR A 66 -12.23 -10.65 1.41
C TYR A 66 -11.90 -11.21 2.81
N GLY A 67 -11.64 -12.51 2.94
CA GLY A 67 -11.23 -13.14 4.20
C GLY A 67 -9.91 -12.62 4.78
N ILE A 68 -9.05 -11.98 3.98
CA ILE A 68 -7.81 -11.37 4.49
C ILE A 68 -8.04 -9.99 5.11
N LEU A 69 -9.13 -9.30 4.76
CA LEU A 69 -9.35 -7.90 5.16
C LEU A 69 -9.32 -7.65 6.67
N PRO A 70 -9.87 -8.53 7.53
CA PRO A 70 -9.77 -8.35 8.98
C PRO A 70 -8.33 -8.23 9.51
N TYR A 71 -7.36 -8.84 8.82
CA TYR A 71 -5.93 -8.75 9.14
C TYR A 71 -5.21 -7.67 8.32
N ALA A 72 -5.54 -7.54 7.03
CA ALA A 72 -4.90 -6.58 6.13
C ALA A 72 -5.23 -5.12 6.50
N ILE A 73 -6.46 -4.83 6.96
CA ILE A 73 -6.88 -3.49 7.39
C ILE A 73 -6.02 -2.98 8.55
N PRO A 74 -5.95 -3.65 9.72
CA PRO A 74 -5.16 -3.15 10.84
C PRO A 74 -3.66 -3.12 10.54
N LEU A 75 -3.14 -4.12 9.82
CA LEU A 75 -1.71 -4.18 9.48
C LEU A 75 -1.31 -3.03 8.54
N SER A 76 -2.03 -2.83 7.44
CA SER A 76 -1.72 -1.76 6.48
C SER A 76 -1.88 -0.35 7.06
N LEU A 77 -2.84 -0.16 7.98
CA LEU A 77 -3.00 1.11 8.69
C LEU A 77 -1.80 1.36 9.61
N LEU A 78 -1.32 0.33 10.31
CA LEU A 78 -0.11 0.40 11.13
C LEU A 78 1.12 0.70 10.26
N GLU A 79 1.27 0.06 9.10
CA GLU A 79 2.36 0.31 8.15
C GLU A 79 2.36 1.75 7.66
N ALA A 80 1.20 2.28 7.23
CA ALA A 80 1.07 3.66 6.79
C ALA A 80 1.39 4.65 7.92
N PHE A 81 0.94 4.37 9.15
CA PHE A 81 1.23 5.19 10.32
C PHE A 81 2.72 5.19 10.66
N LEU A 82 3.35 4.03 10.72
CA LEU A 82 4.79 3.92 11.04
C LEU A 82 5.65 4.59 9.98
N ALA A 83 5.33 4.42 8.70
CA ALA A 83 6.03 5.12 7.62
C ALA A 83 5.89 6.64 7.74
N ALA A 84 4.67 7.14 7.97
CA ALA A 84 4.43 8.56 8.20
C ALA A 84 5.14 9.09 9.45
N TRP A 85 5.17 8.30 10.53
CA TRP A 85 5.86 8.65 11.77
C TRP A 85 7.37 8.74 11.59
N ILE A 86 8.00 7.73 10.97
CA ILE A 86 9.44 7.74 10.66
C ILE A 86 9.79 8.96 9.82
N ILE A 87 9.05 9.21 8.75
CA ILE A 87 9.27 10.38 7.88
C ILE A 87 9.08 11.70 8.64
N SER A 88 8.09 11.78 9.53
CA SER A 88 7.86 12.96 10.36
C SER A 88 9.01 13.27 11.32
N LYS A 89 9.84 12.27 11.65
CA LYS A 89 11.06 12.41 12.47
C LYS A 89 12.30 12.72 11.64
N LEU A 90 12.34 12.28 10.38
CA LEU A 90 13.47 12.50 9.48
C LEU A 90 13.40 13.83 8.72
N LYS A 91 12.20 14.40 8.55
CA LYS A 91 12.04 15.72 7.94
C LYS A 91 12.75 16.76 8.82
N THR A 92 13.85 17.30 8.32
CA THR A 92 14.58 18.43 8.91
C THR A 92 14.13 19.72 8.25
#